data_AF-A0AAX1U820-F1
#
_entry.id   AF-A0AAX1U820-F1
#
_cell.length_a   1.000
_cell.length_b   1.000
_cell.length_c   1.000
_cell.angle_alpha   90.00
_cell.angle_beta   90.00
_cell.angle_gamma   90.00
#
_symmetry.space_group_name_H-M   'P 1'
#
loop_
_entity.id
_entity.type
_entity.pdbx_description
1 polymer ?
#
loop_
_entity_poly.entity_id
_entity_poly.type
_entity_poly.pdbx_seq_one_letter_code
_entity_poly.pdbx_strand_id
1 'polypeptide(L)'
;MLKREQLDEILKRLPYHQVIKEDIDTITYHQDVFMAGDTQIMFRHIDIDLCYGDFLEIQEEDEVFTYITTICHKDLSKGESIILYQKE
;
A
#
# COMPACT_ATOMS: atom_id res chain seq x y z
N MET A 1 -3.61 -10.04 5.01
CA MET A 1 -4.63 -8.98 4.96
C MET A 1 -4.52 -8.20 6.27
N LEU A 2 -4.39 -6.89 6.16
CA LEU A 2 -4.38 -5.95 7.27
C LEU A 2 -5.74 -5.93 7.96
N LYS A 3 -5.71 -5.72 9.27
CA LYS A 3 -6.89 -5.48 10.09
C LYS A 3 -7.02 -4.00 10.42
N ARG A 4 -8.24 -3.55 10.73
CA ARG A 4 -8.53 -2.15 11.04
C ARG A 4 -7.66 -1.60 12.18
N GLU A 5 -7.35 -2.40 13.21
CA GLU A 5 -6.49 -2.00 14.32
C GLU A 5 -5.03 -1.74 13.91
N GLN A 6 -4.57 -2.29 12.78
CA GLN A 6 -3.20 -2.08 12.29
C GLN A 6 -3.06 -0.74 11.56
N LEU A 7 -4.18 -0.12 11.16
CA LEU A 7 -4.17 1.17 10.46
C LEU A 7 -3.67 2.31 11.35
N ASP A 8 -3.93 2.26 12.65
CA ASP A 8 -3.47 3.31 13.58
C ASP A 8 -1.94 3.45 13.59
N GLU A 9 -1.21 2.33 13.48
CA GLU A 9 0.25 2.35 13.40
C GLU A 9 0.77 2.75 12.01
N ILE A 10 0.04 2.40 10.95
CA ILE A 10 0.37 2.83 9.59
C ILE A 10 0.22 4.36 9.46
N LEU A 11 -0.89 4.91 9.93
CA LEU A 11 -1.18 6.34 9.87
C LEU A 11 -0.14 7.20 10.60
N LYS A 12 0.39 6.72 11.74
CA LYS A 12 1.48 7.42 12.47
C LYS A 12 2.79 7.53 11.67
N ARG A 13 2.98 6.67 10.67
CA ARG A 13 4.17 6.60 9.83
C ARG A 13 3.97 7.30 8.49
N LEU A 14 2.74 7.68 8.15
CA LEU A 14 2.47 8.45 6.95
C LEU A 14 3.05 9.87 7.10
N PRO A 15 3.71 10.40 6.06
CA PRO A 15 4.15 11.79 6.06
C PRO A 15 2.95 12.76 6.04
N TYR A 16 1.77 12.30 5.62
CA TYR A 16 0.55 13.07 5.47
C TYR A 16 -0.32 13.03 6.74
N HIS A 17 -0.27 14.09 7.53
CA HIS A 17 -0.92 14.17 8.85
C HIS A 17 -2.45 14.37 8.79
N GLN A 18 -3.08 14.27 7.62
CA GLN A 18 -4.52 14.57 7.43
C GLN A 18 -5.38 13.32 7.15
N VAL A 19 -4.78 12.15 7.00
CA VAL A 19 -5.53 10.92 6.72
C VAL A 19 -6.05 10.34 8.02
N ILE A 20 -7.38 10.22 8.14
CA ILE A 20 -8.02 9.53 9.28
C ILE A 20 -8.41 8.11 8.90
N LYS A 21 -8.39 7.21 9.88
CA LYS A 21 -8.65 5.78 9.69
C LYS A 21 -10.02 5.48 9.10
N GLU A 22 -11.00 6.33 9.39
CA GLU A 22 -12.38 6.22 8.94
C GLU A 22 -12.54 6.45 7.44
N ASP A 23 -11.61 7.20 6.84
CA ASP A 23 -11.68 7.59 5.43
C ASP A 23 -10.98 6.58 4.51
N ILE A 24 -10.12 5.71 5.03
CA ILE A 24 -9.46 4.67 4.24
C ILE A 24 -10.51 3.66 3.75
N ASP A 25 -10.64 3.55 2.43
CA ASP A 25 -11.48 2.56 1.76
C ASP A 25 -10.68 1.29 1.45
N THR A 26 -9.57 1.44 0.72
CA THR A 26 -8.68 0.34 0.34
C THR A 26 -7.22 0.69 0.58
N ILE A 27 -6.42 -0.33 0.89
CA ILE A 27 -4.96 -0.26 0.80
C ILE A 27 -4.51 -1.36 -0.14
N THR A 28 -3.83 -1.01 -1.22
CA THR A 28 -3.46 -1.94 -2.28
C THR A 28 -1.96 -1.89 -2.50
N TYR A 29 -1.32 -3.06 -2.50
CA TYR A 29 0.06 -3.20 -2.94
C TYR A 29 0.09 -3.43 -4.44
N HIS A 30 1.00 -2.73 -5.11
CA HIS A 30 1.27 -2.88 -6.53
C HIS A 30 2.72 -3.28 -6.78
N GLN A 31 2.90 -4.17 -7.75
CA GLN A 31 4.17 -4.57 -8.32
C GLN A 31 4.01 -4.55 -9.85
N ASP A 32 4.37 -3.42 -10.44
CA ASP A 32 4.32 -3.24 -11.88
C ASP A 32 5.61 -3.71 -12.53
N VAL A 33 5.46 -4.52 -13.57
CA VAL A 33 6.58 -5.07 -14.32
C VAL A 33 6.53 -4.55 -15.75
N PHE A 34 7.62 -3.89 -16.17
CA PHE A 34 7.76 -3.35 -17.52
C PHE A 34 8.97 -3.96 -18.22
N MET A 35 8.88 -4.13 -19.54
CA MET A 35 9.99 -4.55 -20.38
C MET A 35 10.59 -3.33 -21.10
N ALA A 36 11.87 -3.06 -20.84
CA ALA A 36 12.67 -2.07 -21.55
C ALA A 36 13.68 -2.80 -22.45
N GLY A 37 13.21 -3.24 -23.62
CA GLY A 37 13.94 -4.19 -24.47
C GLY A 37 14.05 -5.54 -23.76
N ASP A 38 15.28 -6.01 -23.55
CA ASP A 38 15.57 -7.26 -22.81
C ASP A 38 15.69 -7.04 -21.29
N THR A 39 15.58 -5.80 -20.81
CA THR A 39 15.65 -5.49 -19.38
C THR A 39 14.25 -5.49 -18.76
N GLN A 40 14.06 -6.27 -17.70
CA GLN A 40 12.87 -6.20 -16.87
C GLN A 40 13.06 -5.11 -15.79
N ILE A 41 12.12 -4.17 -15.71
CA ILE A 41 12.07 -3.13 -14.68
C ILE A 41 10.84 -3.41 -13.81
N MET A 42 11.03 -3.38 -12.49
CA MET A 42 9.98 -3.59 -11.51
C MET A 42 9.83 -2.32 -10.67
N PHE A 43 8.61 -1.83 -10.55
CA PHE A 43 8.23 -0.75 -9.63
C PHE A 43 7.24 -1.30 -8.61
N ARG A 44 7.42 -0.92 -7.34
CA ARG A 44 6.49 -1.29 -6.28
C ARG A 44 6.03 -0.04 -5.56
N HIS A 45 4.76 0.00 -5.23
CA HIS A 45 4.16 1.08 -4.46
C HIS A 45 2.95 0.54 -3.69
N ILE A 46 2.46 1.34 -2.75
CA ILE A 46 1.22 1.05 -2.03
C ILE A 46 0.29 2.25 -2.19
N ASP A 47 -0.92 1.98 -2.66
CA ASP A 47 -1.98 2.98 -2.73
C ASP A 47 -2.88 2.89 -1.50
N ILE A 48 -3.26 4.04 -0.98
CA ILE A 48 -4.32 4.21 0.03
C ILE A 48 -5.44 5.02 -0.62
N ASP A 49 -6.52 4.34 -0.99
CA ASP A 49 -7.71 4.99 -1.52
C ASP A 49 -8.60 5.46 -0.37
N LEU A 50 -9.15 6.67 -0.53
CA LEU A 50 -10.03 7.28 0.45
C LEU A 50 -11.49 7.26 -0.06
N CYS A 51 -12.44 7.17 0.86
CA CYS A 51 -13.87 7.04 0.58
C CYS A 51 -14.44 8.21 -0.26
N TYR A 52 -13.73 9.34 -0.34
CA TYR A 52 -14.12 10.54 -1.07
C TYR A 52 -13.41 10.69 -2.44
N GLY A 53 -12.67 9.67 -2.87
CA GLY A 53 -12.09 9.59 -4.22
C GLY A 53 -10.68 10.16 -4.36
N ASP A 54 -10.08 10.69 -3.29
CA ASP A 54 -8.65 10.97 -3.26
C ASP A 54 -7.86 9.70 -2.91
N PHE A 55 -6.57 9.70 -3.23
CA PHE A 55 -5.67 8.61 -2.89
C PHE A 55 -4.29 9.14 -2.45
N LEU A 56 -3.54 8.30 -1.74
CA LEU A 56 -2.14 8.54 -1.41
C LEU A 56 -1.30 7.38 -1.95
N GLU A 57 -0.23 7.71 -2.64
CA GLU A 57 0.75 6.74 -3.13
C GLU A 57 1.98 6.76 -2.22
N ILE A 58 2.35 5.57 -1.72
CA ILE A 58 3.54 5.33 -0.91
C ILE A 58 4.59 4.66 -1.80
N GLN A 59 5.76 5.27 -1.91
CA GLN A 59 6.85 4.75 -2.72
C GLN A 59 7.60 3.62 -2.01
N GLU A 60 8.28 2.77 -2.77
CA GLU A 60 9.08 1.67 -2.21
C GLU A 60 10.16 2.17 -1.22
N GLU A 61 10.70 3.36 -1.45
CA GLU A 61 11.74 3.96 -0.61
C GLU A 61 11.23 4.49 0.73
N ASP A 62 9.91 4.61 0.92
CA ASP A 62 9.31 5.12 2.14
C ASP A 62 9.38 4.10 3.29
N GLU A 63 9.67 4.57 4.52
CA GLU A 63 9.73 3.69 5.69
C GLU A 63 8.40 2.96 5.95
N VAL A 64 7.28 3.64 5.68
CA VAL A 64 5.93 3.08 5.83
C VAL A 64 5.68 1.94 4.83
N PHE A 65 6.29 1.96 3.64
CA PHE A 65 6.21 0.84 2.70
C PHE A 65 6.83 -0.42 3.29
N THR A 66 8.05 -0.29 3.84
CA THR A 66 8.76 -1.41 4.49
C THR A 66 7.95 -1.96 5.66
N TYR A 67 7.31 -1.08 6.44
CA TYR A 67 6.46 -1.47 7.56
C TYR A 67 5.25 -2.30 7.10
N ILE A 68 4.47 -1.80 6.13
CA ILE A 68 3.28 -2.48 5.63
C ILE A 68 3.64 -3.82 4.99
N THR A 69 4.69 -3.86 4.17
CA THR A 69 5.12 -5.09 3.49
C THR A 69 5.67 -6.14 4.45
N THR A 70 6.31 -5.75 5.56
CA THR A 70 6.74 -6.67 6.62
C THR A 70 5.54 -7.37 7.27
N ILE A 71 4.47 -6.62 7.55
CA ILE A 71 3.23 -7.17 8.11
C ILE A 71 2.56 -8.13 7.12
N CYS A 72 2.55 -7.77 5.84
CA CYS A 72 1.80 -8.46 4.79
C CYS A 72 2.62 -9.48 3.97
N HIS A 73 3.88 -9.76 4.34
CA HIS A 73 4.86 -10.51 3.52
C HIS A 73 4.35 -11.81 2.88
N LYS A 74 3.41 -12.53 3.52
CA LYS A 74 2.84 -13.79 2.99
C LYS A 74 1.85 -13.59 1.85
N ASP A 75 1.24 -12.42 1.77
CA ASP A 75 0.24 -12.10 0.76
C ASP A 75 0.88 -11.53 -0.51
N LEU A 76 2.01 -10.85 -0.39
CA LEU A 76 2.70 -10.16 -1.49
C LEU A 76 3.20 -11.06 -2.62
N SER A 77 3.37 -12.37 -2.37
CA SER A 77 3.81 -13.33 -3.39
C SER A 77 2.69 -13.79 -4.33
N LYS A 78 1.46 -13.31 -4.14
CA LYS A 78 0.26 -13.86 -4.79
C LYS A 78 -0.13 -13.17 -6.11
N GLY A 79 0.49 -12.04 -6.48
CA GLY A 79 0.14 -11.33 -7.71
C GLY A 79 0.77 -9.94 -7.84
N GLU A 80 0.49 -9.28 -8.97
CA GLU A 80 0.99 -7.94 -9.31
C GLU A 80 0.21 -6.83 -8.59
N SER A 81 -1.05 -7.06 -8.21
CA SER A 81 -1.83 -6.14 -7.39
C SER A 81 -2.61 -6.91 -6.33
N ILE A 82 -2.48 -6.49 -5.07
CA ILE A 82 -3.02 -7.22 -3.91
C ILE A 82 -3.66 -6.24 -2.94
N ILE A 83 -4.96 -6.41 -2.71
CA ILE A 83 -5.69 -5.69 -1.66
C ILE A 83 -5.17 -6.16 -0.30
N LEU A 84 -4.51 -5.25 0.41
CA LEU A 84 -4.00 -5.47 1.76
C LEU A 84 -5.06 -5.15 2.81
N TYR A 85 -5.86 -4.10 2.59
CA TYR A 85 -6.98 -3.72 3.44
C TYR A 85 -8.17 -3.36 2.55
N GLN A 86 -9.37 -3.72 3.00
CA GLN A 86 -10.62 -3.23 2.44
C GLN A 86 -11.55 -2.93 3.62
N LYS A 87 -12.16 -1.75 3.59
CA LYS A 87 -13.20 -1.37 4.53
C LYS A 87 -14.42 -2.28 4.35
N GLU A 88 -14.99 -2.71 5.46
CA GLU A 88 -16.21 -3.55 5.49
C GLU A 88 -17.46 -2.77 5.06
#